data_AF-A0A5C7BA31-F1
#
_entry.id   AF-A0A5C7BA31-F1
#
_cell.length_a   1.000
_cell.length_b   1.000
_cell.length_c   1.000
_cell.angle_alpha   90.00
_cell.angle_beta   90.00
_cell.angle_gamma   90.00
#
_symmetry.space_group_name_H-M   'P 1'
#
loop_
_entity.id
_entity.type
_entity.pdbx_description
1 polymer ?
#
loop_
_entity_poly.entity_id
_entity_poly.type
_entity_poly.pdbx_seq_one_letter_code
_entity_poly.pdbx_strand_id
1 'polypeptide(L)'
;MKKITFVLVLVLFAFSANAQPFPAPYCDITDANDVTVEEITSIDFAGTSIINTDTNSVLVDKTTTTIFVVPESIYTLQIKGNTYGDFNTDIVAFIDWNQNDLLDDVGEIYSVGTLTNTDGNDGMFVSLDITVPSDALIGITRVRMTKTYQDADSPAEISPCGIQFNPFGQGLFAGYGQALDLSIDVGTLSVLSFDDTSLSVYPTPVKDILNITYKSTLDRVEVYNLLGQNIYKQQIATPNLELNMSSFTSGLYIVNIYAGDTQHSFRVVKD
;
A
#
# COMPACT_ATOMS: atom_id res chain seq x y z
N MET A 1 47.64 28.55 35.65
CA MET A 1 46.98 28.09 34.41
C MET A 1 45.77 27.24 34.82
N LYS A 2 44.56 27.82 34.83
CA LYS A 2 43.33 27.11 35.22
C LYS A 2 42.82 26.34 33.99
N LYS A 3 42.77 25.01 34.08
CA LYS A 3 42.18 24.15 33.03
C LYS A 3 40.66 24.28 33.11
N ILE A 4 40.03 24.79 32.05
CA ILE A 4 38.58 24.84 31.88
C ILE A 4 38.19 23.59 31.12
N THR A 5 37.52 22.66 31.80
CA THR A 5 36.99 21.44 31.21
C THR A 5 35.66 21.77 30.53
N PHE A 6 35.61 21.70 29.20
CA PHE A 6 34.38 21.85 28.43
C PHE A 6 33.61 20.51 28.49
N VAL A 7 32.49 20.50 29.20
CA VAL A 7 31.54 19.37 29.15
C VAL A 7 30.58 19.65 28.00
N LEU A 8 30.72 18.89 26.91
CA LEU A 8 29.80 18.91 25.78
C LEU A 8 28.52 18.16 26.20
N VAL A 9 27.48 18.91 26.55
CA VAL A 9 26.14 18.34 26.81
C VAL A 9 25.50 18.04 25.45
N LEU A 10 25.55 16.78 25.04
CA LEU A 10 24.80 16.27 23.89
C LEU A 10 23.33 16.19 24.30
N VAL A 11 22.55 17.22 23.95
CA VAL A 11 21.09 17.20 24.10
C VAL A 11 20.54 16.24 23.05
N LEU A 12 20.23 15.00 23.45
CA LEU A 12 19.36 14.14 22.67
C LEU A 12 17.96 14.77 22.67
N PHE A 13 17.59 15.43 21.58
CA PHE A 13 16.19 15.67 21.27
C PHE A 13 15.56 14.31 20.95
N ALA A 14 14.89 13.71 21.94
CA ALA A 14 13.92 12.67 21.66
C ALA A 14 12.78 13.34 20.88
N PHE A 15 12.74 13.13 19.56
CA PHE A 15 11.54 13.39 18.77
C PHE A 15 10.47 12.41 19.25
N SER A 16 9.66 12.83 20.22
CA SER A 16 8.36 12.21 20.42
C SER A 16 7.54 12.50 19.17
N ALA A 17 7.33 11.50 18.33
CA ALA A 17 6.31 11.54 17.28
C ALA A 17 4.95 11.70 17.99
N ASN A 18 4.55 12.95 18.23
CA ASN A 18 3.16 13.23 18.56
C ASN A 18 2.35 12.89 17.32
N ALA A 19 1.53 11.84 17.40
CA ALA A 19 0.49 11.60 16.42
C ALA A 19 -0.31 12.90 16.28
N GLN A 20 -0.19 13.56 15.12
CA GLN A 20 -0.96 14.77 14.85
C GLN A 20 -2.45 14.39 14.89
N PRO A 21 -3.30 15.23 15.50
CA PRO A 21 -4.73 14.94 15.52
C PRO A 21 -5.27 14.98 14.09
N PHE A 22 -6.06 13.98 13.72
CA PHE A 22 -6.78 13.99 12.46
C PHE A 22 -7.63 15.27 12.34
N PRO A 23 -7.65 15.97 11.19
CA PRO A 23 -7.06 15.58 9.90
C PRO A 23 -5.63 16.11 9.61
N ALA A 24 -4.95 16.72 10.59
CA ALA A 24 -3.62 17.28 10.37
C ALA A 24 -2.60 16.21 9.89
N PRO A 25 -1.65 16.57 9.00
CA PRO A 25 -1.33 17.92 8.53
C PRO A 25 -2.23 18.45 7.40
N TYR A 26 -3.11 17.61 6.85
CA TYR A 26 -4.02 17.99 5.78
C TYR A 26 -5.09 18.95 6.27
N CYS A 27 -5.67 19.71 5.34
CA CYS A 27 -6.76 20.61 5.64
C CYS A 27 -7.98 19.85 6.21
N ASP A 28 -8.73 20.53 7.08
CA ASP A 28 -10.07 20.12 7.46
C ASP A 28 -11.09 20.65 6.43
N ILE A 29 -12.34 20.21 6.53
CA ILE A 29 -13.45 20.75 5.74
C ILE A 29 -13.86 22.09 6.34
N THR A 30 -13.50 23.17 5.64
CA THR A 30 -13.60 24.55 6.12
C THR A 30 -15.03 24.99 6.47
N ASP A 31 -16.02 24.37 5.85
CA ASP A 31 -17.45 24.65 5.96
C ASP A 31 -18.24 23.54 6.67
N ALA A 32 -17.56 22.64 7.39
CA ALA A 32 -18.16 21.44 7.99
C ALA A 32 -19.41 21.69 8.85
N ASN A 33 -19.54 22.86 9.49
CA ASN A 33 -20.72 23.18 10.32
C ASN A 33 -21.99 23.46 9.50
N ASP A 34 -21.85 23.83 8.23
CA ASP A 34 -22.94 24.23 7.35
C ASP A 34 -23.23 23.19 6.26
N VAL A 35 -22.37 22.17 6.13
CA VAL A 35 -22.54 21.04 5.20
C VAL A 35 -23.61 20.08 5.73
N THR A 36 -24.53 19.69 4.85
CA THR A 36 -25.45 18.58 5.13
C THR A 36 -24.79 17.27 4.70
N VAL A 37 -24.62 16.33 5.63
CA VAL A 37 -23.94 15.07 5.33
C VAL A 37 -24.78 14.20 4.41
N GLU A 38 -24.17 13.80 3.29
CA GLU A 38 -24.67 12.75 2.42
C GLU A 38 -23.53 11.77 2.10
N GLU A 39 -23.60 10.58 2.68
CA GLU A 39 -22.45 9.71 2.85
C GLU A 39 -21.91 9.09 1.56
N ILE A 40 -20.60 8.93 1.54
CA ILE A 40 -19.92 7.87 0.77
C ILE A 40 -20.20 6.57 1.52
N THR A 41 -20.75 5.54 0.87
CA THR A 41 -21.12 4.28 1.55
C THR A 41 -20.03 3.21 1.44
N SER A 42 -19.31 3.15 0.33
CA SER A 42 -18.18 2.24 0.18
C SER A 42 -17.13 2.71 -0.81
N ILE A 43 -15.90 2.28 -0.59
CA ILE A 43 -14.76 2.46 -1.50
C ILE A 43 -14.12 1.09 -1.73
N ASP A 44 -13.88 0.74 -2.99
CA ASP A 44 -13.10 -0.42 -3.39
C ASP A 44 -11.87 0.05 -4.17
N PHE A 45 -10.67 -0.23 -3.66
CA PHE A 45 -9.43 0.18 -4.31
C PHE A 45 -8.29 -0.82 -4.05
N ALA A 46 -7.58 -1.20 -5.12
CA ALA A 46 -6.49 -2.19 -5.10
C ALA A 46 -6.82 -3.49 -4.33
N GLY A 47 -8.06 -3.99 -4.48
CA GLY A 47 -8.53 -5.22 -3.82
C GLY A 47 -8.90 -5.06 -2.35
N THR A 48 -8.89 -3.84 -1.80
CA THR A 48 -9.36 -3.52 -0.44
C THR A 48 -10.73 -2.85 -0.51
N SER A 49 -11.69 -3.39 0.24
CA SER A 49 -13.05 -2.84 0.38
C SER A 49 -13.22 -2.14 1.72
N ILE A 50 -13.67 -0.89 1.70
CA ILE A 50 -13.95 -0.07 2.88
C ILE A 50 -15.44 0.23 2.91
N ILE A 51 -16.09 -0.12 4.03
CA ILE A 51 -17.48 0.23 4.29
C ILE A 51 -17.51 1.43 5.23
N ASN A 52 -18.33 2.41 4.87
CA ASN A 52 -18.62 3.56 5.70
C ASN A 52 -20.09 3.55 6.13
N THR A 53 -20.30 3.61 7.44
CA THR A 53 -21.62 3.71 8.07
C THR A 53 -21.78 5.03 8.82
N ASP A 54 -20.79 5.93 8.73
CA ASP A 54 -20.85 7.25 9.35
C ASP A 54 -21.65 8.20 8.46
N THR A 55 -22.83 8.58 8.96
CA THR A 55 -23.80 9.47 8.33
C THR A 55 -23.84 10.85 9.00
N ASN A 56 -22.93 11.14 9.93
CA ASN A 56 -22.94 12.37 10.73
C ASN A 56 -21.67 13.20 10.55
N SER A 57 -20.53 12.58 10.30
CA SER A 57 -19.26 13.30 10.11
C SER A 57 -19.14 13.79 8.67
N VAL A 58 -18.85 15.07 8.49
CA VAL A 58 -18.53 15.63 7.16
C VAL A 58 -17.19 15.11 6.66
N LEU A 59 -16.22 14.91 7.55
CA LEU A 59 -14.92 14.32 7.23
C LEU A 59 -14.72 13.04 8.06
N VAL A 60 -14.66 11.90 7.39
CA VAL A 60 -14.54 10.59 8.01
C VAL A 60 -13.09 10.12 8.02
N ASP A 61 -12.60 9.71 9.19
CA ASP A 61 -11.27 9.11 9.36
C ASP A 61 -11.32 7.58 9.15
N LYS A 62 -10.75 7.11 8.03
CA LYS A 62 -10.46 5.69 7.75
C LYS A 62 -8.96 5.44 7.59
N THR A 63 -8.11 6.33 8.12
CA THR A 63 -6.65 6.32 7.91
C THR A 63 -5.92 5.14 8.55
N THR A 64 -6.59 4.46 9.49
CA THR A 64 -6.14 3.18 10.04
C THR A 64 -6.19 2.04 9.02
N THR A 65 -6.96 2.20 7.94
CA THR A 65 -6.97 1.27 6.81
C THR A 65 -5.93 1.72 5.79
N THR A 66 -5.04 0.79 5.44
CA THR A 66 -3.95 1.04 4.50
C THR A 66 -4.10 0.15 3.26
N ILE A 67 -4.00 0.77 2.09
CA ILE A 67 -4.09 0.10 0.79
C ILE A 67 -2.70 0.06 0.15
N PHE A 68 -2.23 -1.13 -0.23
CA PHE A 68 -0.92 -1.28 -0.86
C PHE A 68 -0.99 -1.06 -2.38
N VAL A 69 -0.14 -0.19 -2.91
CA VAL A 69 -0.01 0.06 -4.34
C VAL A 69 1.45 0.10 -4.76
N VAL A 70 1.71 -0.13 -6.05
CA VAL A 70 3.06 -0.09 -6.63
C VAL A 70 3.12 0.95 -7.76
N PRO A 71 4.19 1.77 -7.84
CA PRO A 71 4.42 2.67 -8.97
C PRO A 71 4.25 1.99 -10.33
N GLU A 72 3.79 2.76 -11.32
CA GLU A 72 3.52 2.33 -12.70
C GLU A 72 2.42 1.25 -12.86
N SER A 73 1.85 0.77 -11.76
CA SER A 73 0.73 -0.16 -11.78
C SER A 73 -0.60 0.59 -11.89
N ILE A 74 -1.60 -0.09 -12.45
CA ILE A 74 -2.96 0.46 -12.63
C ILE A 74 -3.90 -0.26 -11.68
N TYR A 75 -4.68 0.50 -10.93
CA TYR A 75 -5.70 0.01 -10.01
C TYR A 75 -7.03 0.70 -10.28
N THR A 76 -8.11 -0.09 -10.35
CA THR A 76 -9.47 0.46 -10.47
C THR A 76 -9.97 0.91 -9.11
N LEU A 77 -10.33 2.18 -9.00
CA LEU A 77 -11.08 2.76 -7.88
C LEU A 77 -12.57 2.66 -8.18
N GLN A 78 -13.37 2.18 -7.23
CA GLN A 78 -14.83 2.20 -7.29
C GLN A 78 -15.40 2.85 -6.02
N ILE A 79 -16.41 3.70 -6.19
CA ILE A 79 -17.03 4.45 -5.09
C ILE A 79 -18.54 4.36 -5.19
N LYS A 80 -19.17 4.13 -4.03
CA LYS A 80 -20.62 4.18 -3.82
C LYS A 80 -20.97 5.27 -2.81
N GLY A 81 -22.17 5.79 -2.90
CA GLY A 81 -22.69 6.81 -1.99
C GLY A 81 -24.18 6.99 -2.17
N ASN A 82 -24.81 7.62 -1.19
CA ASN A 82 -26.25 7.89 -1.21
C ASN A 82 -26.51 9.30 -1.71
N THR A 83 -27.33 9.48 -2.74
CA THR A 83 -27.68 10.80 -3.30
C THR A 83 -28.96 11.38 -2.71
N TYR A 84 -29.62 10.68 -1.77
CA TYR A 84 -30.83 11.15 -1.08
C TYR A 84 -31.99 11.56 -2.00
N GLY A 85 -32.06 10.92 -3.17
CA GLY A 85 -33.08 11.17 -4.20
C GLY A 85 -32.46 11.28 -5.59
N ASP A 86 -33.25 11.80 -6.53
CA ASP A 86 -32.86 12.00 -7.94
C ASP A 86 -31.97 13.24 -8.09
N PHE A 87 -30.81 13.20 -7.43
CA PHE A 87 -29.79 14.22 -7.43
C PHE A 87 -28.47 13.65 -7.97
N ASN A 88 -27.64 14.55 -8.48
CA ASN A 88 -26.30 14.22 -8.94
C ASN A 88 -25.28 14.63 -7.88
N THR A 89 -24.28 13.79 -7.68
CA THR A 89 -23.14 14.11 -6.81
C THR A 89 -21.85 13.79 -7.55
N ASP A 90 -20.94 14.76 -7.58
CA ASP A 90 -19.62 14.59 -8.14
C ASP A 90 -18.71 13.87 -7.14
N ILE A 91 -17.89 12.95 -7.65
CA ILE A 91 -16.95 12.16 -6.87
C ILE A 91 -15.53 12.48 -7.34
N VAL A 92 -14.71 12.98 -6.42
CA VAL A 92 -13.31 13.33 -6.70
C VAL A 92 -12.39 12.64 -5.70
N ALA A 93 -11.30 12.08 -6.20
CA ALA A 93 -10.21 11.56 -5.39
C ALA A 93 -9.01 12.51 -5.43
N PHE A 94 -8.38 12.72 -4.28
CA PHE A 94 -7.18 13.53 -4.11
C PHE A 94 -6.09 12.66 -3.47
N ILE A 95 -4.98 12.41 -4.15
CA ILE A 95 -3.93 11.49 -3.67
C ILE A 95 -2.58 12.21 -3.61
N ASP A 96 -2.05 12.39 -2.40
CA ASP A 96 -0.76 13.06 -2.16
C ASP A 96 0.43 12.15 -2.54
N TRP A 97 0.64 11.91 -3.83
CA TRP A 97 1.71 11.03 -4.30
C TRP A 97 3.11 11.52 -3.90
N ASN A 98 3.25 12.83 -3.77
CA ASN A 98 4.52 13.47 -3.49
C ASN A 98 4.81 13.69 -1.99
N GLN A 99 3.85 13.32 -1.12
CA GLN A 99 3.92 13.39 0.35
C GLN A 99 4.30 14.78 0.88
N ASN A 100 3.71 15.84 0.33
CA ASN A 100 3.96 17.23 0.76
C ASN A 100 2.85 17.83 1.64
N ASP A 101 1.90 17.01 2.08
CA ASP A 101 0.75 17.40 2.90
C ASP A 101 -0.27 18.30 2.17
N LEU A 102 -0.18 18.39 0.84
CA LEU A 102 -1.17 19.03 -0.03
C LEU A 102 -1.93 17.96 -0.83
N LEU A 103 -3.19 18.24 -1.15
CA LEU A 103 -4.07 17.29 -1.84
C LEU A 103 -4.53 17.81 -3.20
N ASP A 104 -4.31 19.09 -3.49
CA ASP A 104 -4.75 19.79 -4.69
C ASP A 104 -3.60 20.05 -5.68
N ASP A 105 -2.50 19.31 -5.56
CA ASP A 105 -1.41 19.39 -6.51
C ASP A 105 -1.82 18.91 -7.91
N VAL A 106 -1.13 19.44 -8.92
CA VAL A 106 -1.33 19.02 -10.30
C VAL A 106 -0.94 17.56 -10.46
N GLY A 107 -1.87 16.74 -10.96
CA GLY A 107 -1.66 15.30 -11.15
C GLY A 107 -2.13 14.43 -9.98
N GLU A 108 -2.63 15.05 -8.91
CA GLU A 108 -3.12 14.37 -7.71
C GLU A 108 -4.65 14.41 -7.57
N ILE A 109 -5.33 15.12 -8.47
CA ILE A 109 -6.79 15.28 -8.51
C ILE A 109 -7.38 14.38 -9.59
N TYR A 110 -8.35 13.54 -9.22
CA TYR A 110 -8.99 12.58 -10.11
C TYR A 110 -10.52 12.69 -10.04
N SER A 111 -11.14 13.21 -11.09
CA SER A 111 -12.60 13.16 -11.26
C SER A 111 -13.05 11.73 -11.57
N VAL A 112 -13.60 11.04 -10.56
CA VAL A 112 -13.96 9.61 -10.66
C VAL A 112 -15.27 9.44 -11.44
N GLY A 113 -16.22 10.36 -11.26
CA GLY A 113 -17.48 10.37 -11.99
C GLY A 113 -18.62 10.96 -11.17
N THR A 114 -19.84 10.85 -11.69
CA THR A 114 -21.05 11.35 -11.05
C THR A 114 -21.96 10.18 -10.63
N LEU A 115 -22.37 10.15 -9.36
CA LEU A 115 -23.44 9.27 -8.88
C LEU A 115 -24.78 9.98 -9.06
N THR A 116 -25.80 9.23 -9.50
CA THR A 116 -27.16 9.74 -9.75
C THR A 116 -28.19 8.77 -9.20
N ASN A 117 -29.15 9.29 -8.42
CA ASN A 117 -30.34 8.56 -7.96
C ASN A 117 -30.03 7.18 -7.35
N THR A 118 -29.14 7.16 -6.36
CA THR A 118 -28.71 5.93 -5.68
C THR A 118 -28.85 6.05 -4.17
N ASP A 119 -29.21 4.94 -3.51
CA ASP A 119 -29.26 4.83 -2.05
C ASP A 119 -27.95 4.29 -1.45
N GLY A 120 -26.91 4.15 -2.28
CA GLY A 120 -25.60 3.62 -1.93
C GLY A 120 -25.56 2.11 -1.60
N ASN A 121 -26.70 1.41 -1.68
CA ASN A 121 -26.86 -0.03 -1.39
C ASN A 121 -27.48 -0.81 -2.56
N ASP A 122 -28.03 -0.12 -3.55
CA ASP A 122 -28.59 -0.61 -4.81
C ASP A 122 -27.56 -1.25 -5.78
N GLY A 123 -26.26 -1.15 -5.46
CA GLY A 123 -25.17 -1.69 -6.26
C GLY A 123 -24.65 -0.75 -7.34
N MET A 124 -25.16 0.48 -7.44
CA MET A 124 -24.62 1.52 -8.31
C MET A 124 -23.29 2.04 -7.77
N PHE A 125 -22.35 2.32 -8.67
CA PHE A 125 -21.03 2.87 -8.34
C PHE A 125 -20.50 3.71 -9.50
N VAL A 126 -19.55 4.60 -9.21
CA VAL A 126 -18.65 5.19 -10.20
C VAL A 126 -17.29 4.52 -10.13
N SER A 127 -16.53 4.53 -11.22
CA SER A 127 -15.21 3.90 -11.25
C SER A 127 -14.23 4.63 -12.15
N LEU A 128 -12.96 4.62 -11.75
CA LEU A 128 -11.84 5.17 -12.51
C LEU A 128 -10.60 4.30 -12.36
N ASP A 129 -9.89 4.06 -13.45
CA ASP A 129 -8.56 3.43 -13.41
C ASP A 129 -7.51 4.50 -13.05
N ILE A 130 -6.82 4.27 -11.93
CA ILE A 130 -5.74 5.13 -11.43
C ILE A 130 -4.41 4.45 -11.74
N THR A 131 -3.58 5.13 -12.51
CA THR A 131 -2.17 4.74 -12.71
C THR A 131 -1.33 5.41 -11.62
N VAL A 132 -0.63 4.61 -10.81
CA VAL A 132 0.28 5.15 -9.79
C VAL A 132 1.47 5.81 -10.50
N PRO A 133 1.79 7.09 -10.22
CA PRO A 133 2.92 7.77 -10.86
C PRO A 133 4.24 7.05 -10.63
N SER A 134 5.15 7.08 -11.62
CA SER A 134 6.48 6.47 -11.50
C SER A 134 7.36 7.13 -10.44
N ASP A 135 7.06 8.38 -10.10
CA ASP A 135 7.74 9.24 -9.14
C ASP A 135 6.99 9.37 -7.80
N ALA A 136 5.92 8.59 -7.59
CA ALA A 136 5.24 8.53 -6.30
C ALA A 136 6.24 8.11 -5.21
N LEU A 137 6.27 8.86 -4.10
CA LEU A 137 7.20 8.58 -3.01
C LEU A 137 6.79 7.31 -2.26
N ILE A 138 7.77 6.47 -1.96
CA ILE A 138 7.59 5.23 -1.19
C ILE A 138 7.18 5.56 0.25
N GLY A 139 6.26 4.76 0.80
CA GLY A 139 5.74 4.89 2.15
C GLY A 139 4.25 5.24 2.18
N ILE A 140 3.79 5.58 3.39
CA ILE A 140 2.38 5.89 3.62
C ILE A 140 2.09 7.32 3.16
N THR A 141 1.07 7.46 2.32
CA THR A 141 0.48 8.74 1.94
C THR A 141 -1.03 8.77 2.16
N ARG A 142 -1.63 9.96 2.11
CA ARG A 142 -3.06 10.21 2.25
C ARG A 142 -3.76 10.18 0.89
N VAL A 143 -4.95 9.63 0.89
CA VAL A 143 -5.97 9.95 -0.11
C VAL A 143 -7.22 10.46 0.58
N ARG A 144 -7.82 11.48 -0.02
CA ARG A 144 -9.15 12.00 0.34
C ARG A 144 -10.11 11.78 -0.81
N MET A 145 -11.27 11.22 -0.52
CA MET A 145 -12.39 11.16 -1.45
C MET A 145 -13.42 12.20 -1.03
N THR A 146 -13.92 13.00 -1.97
CA THR A 146 -15.07 13.87 -1.73
C THR A 146 -16.25 13.43 -2.58
N LYS A 147 -17.43 13.55 -1.99
CA LYS A 147 -18.73 13.47 -2.65
C LYS A 147 -19.41 14.80 -2.44
N THR A 148 -19.85 15.46 -3.50
CA THR A 148 -20.48 16.79 -3.41
C THR A 148 -21.63 16.90 -4.40
N TYR A 149 -22.79 17.34 -3.92
CA TYR A 149 -23.94 17.65 -4.77
C TYR A 149 -23.57 18.62 -5.89
N GLN A 150 -24.15 18.38 -7.06
CA GLN A 150 -24.02 19.28 -8.20
C GLN A 150 -25.24 19.22 -9.12
N ASP A 151 -25.46 20.31 -9.84
CA ASP A 151 -26.31 20.33 -11.02
C ASP A 151 -25.75 21.30 -12.08
N ALA A 152 -26.38 21.36 -13.24
CA ALA A 152 -25.90 22.16 -14.37
C ALA A 152 -25.85 23.67 -14.08
N ASP A 153 -26.73 24.18 -13.22
CA ASP A 153 -26.78 25.58 -12.83
C ASP A 153 -26.00 25.84 -11.52
N SER A 154 -25.67 24.76 -10.79
CA SER A 154 -25.03 24.78 -9.48
C SER A 154 -23.89 23.75 -9.41
N PRO A 155 -22.79 23.95 -10.16
CA PRO A 155 -21.69 22.99 -10.23
C PRO A 155 -20.99 22.84 -8.87
N ALA A 156 -20.53 21.63 -8.56
CA ALA A 156 -19.66 21.39 -7.42
C ALA A 156 -18.31 22.09 -7.60
N GLU A 157 -17.75 22.56 -6.49
CA GLU A 157 -16.37 23.04 -6.42
C GLU A 157 -15.43 21.88 -6.12
N ILE A 158 -14.41 21.70 -6.94
CA ILE A 158 -13.41 20.65 -6.74
C ILE A 158 -12.40 21.13 -5.70
N SER A 159 -12.59 20.70 -4.46
CA SER A 159 -11.71 21.05 -3.34
C SER A 159 -11.55 19.89 -2.36
N PRO A 160 -10.31 19.57 -1.91
CA PRO A 160 -10.12 18.60 -0.84
C PRO A 160 -10.51 19.18 0.54
N CYS A 161 -10.70 20.49 0.65
CA CYS A 161 -10.87 21.22 1.93
C CYS A 161 -12.26 21.83 2.10
N GLY A 162 -13.22 21.44 1.27
CA GLY A 162 -14.59 21.96 1.30
C GLY A 162 -15.57 21.01 0.62
N ILE A 163 -16.81 21.03 1.06
CA ILE A 163 -17.92 20.36 0.37
C ILE A 163 -18.85 21.46 -0.14
N GLN A 164 -18.51 22.01 -1.30
CA GLN A 164 -19.04 23.28 -1.78
C GLN A 164 -19.56 23.19 -3.20
N PHE A 165 -20.50 24.07 -3.52
CA PHE A 165 -21.05 24.22 -4.87
C PHE A 165 -21.35 25.70 -5.16
N ASN A 166 -21.49 26.05 -6.44
CA ASN A 166 -21.71 27.43 -6.88
C ASN A 166 -23.13 27.63 -7.46
N PRO A 167 -24.16 27.77 -6.60
CA PRO A 167 -25.55 27.89 -7.03
C PRO A 167 -25.78 29.12 -7.91
N PHE A 168 -26.20 28.88 -9.15
CA PHE A 168 -26.54 29.90 -10.14
C PHE A 168 -25.44 30.96 -10.36
N GLY A 169 -24.17 30.58 -10.13
CA GLY A 169 -23.04 31.51 -10.25
C GLY A 169 -22.98 32.60 -9.15
N GLN A 170 -23.64 32.39 -8.01
CA GLN A 170 -23.72 33.38 -6.92
C GLN A 170 -22.54 33.34 -5.93
N GLY A 171 -21.56 32.46 -6.15
CA GLY A 171 -20.42 32.23 -5.27
C GLY A 171 -20.47 30.87 -4.61
N LEU A 172 -19.46 30.54 -3.79
CA LEU A 172 -19.35 29.24 -3.12
C LEU A 172 -20.24 29.20 -1.87
N PHE A 173 -21.03 28.13 -1.76
CA PHE A 173 -21.85 27.82 -0.59
C PHE A 173 -21.56 26.39 -0.12
N ALA A 174 -21.70 26.16 1.19
CA ALA A 174 -21.69 24.82 1.76
C ALA A 174 -22.80 23.96 1.14
N GLY A 175 -22.45 22.74 0.77
CA GLY A 175 -23.31 21.85 -0.01
C GLY A 175 -23.79 20.62 0.77
N TYR A 176 -24.07 19.60 -0.02
CA TYR A 176 -24.51 18.29 0.45
C TYR A 176 -23.45 17.26 0.06
N GLY A 177 -22.97 16.47 1.02
CA GLY A 177 -21.87 15.55 0.73
C GLY A 177 -21.07 15.09 1.93
N GLN A 178 -19.91 14.50 1.67
CA GLN A 178 -18.99 13.98 2.66
C GLN A 178 -17.59 13.84 2.06
N ALA A 179 -16.57 13.98 2.91
CA ALA A 179 -15.20 13.61 2.64
C ALA A 179 -14.79 12.38 3.46
N LEU A 180 -13.92 11.55 2.92
CA LEU A 180 -13.40 10.36 3.59
C LEU A 180 -11.91 10.18 3.29
N ASP A 181 -11.12 10.06 4.36
CA ASP A 181 -9.67 9.89 4.29
C ASP A 181 -9.26 8.47 4.59
N LEU A 182 -8.35 7.92 3.78
CA LEU A 182 -7.69 6.62 4.05
C LEU A 182 -6.20 6.70 3.72
N SER A 183 -5.44 5.67 4.09
CA SER A 183 -4.01 5.60 3.84
C SER A 183 -3.69 4.71 2.65
N ILE A 184 -2.73 5.12 1.82
CA ILE A 184 -2.11 4.30 0.77
C ILE A 184 -0.65 4.06 1.17
N ASP A 185 -0.19 2.80 1.15
CA ASP A 185 1.22 2.44 1.28
C ASP A 185 1.79 2.18 -0.12
N VAL A 186 2.57 3.14 -0.59
CA VAL A 186 3.28 3.04 -1.87
C VAL A 186 4.54 2.25 -1.64
N GLY A 187 4.59 1.04 -2.20
CA GLY A 187 5.73 0.15 -2.05
C GLY A 187 6.28 -0.31 -3.38
N THR A 188 7.37 -1.06 -3.30
CA THR A 188 7.88 -1.82 -4.44
C THR A 188 7.31 -3.24 -4.40
N LEU A 189 6.94 -3.78 -5.55
CA LEU A 189 6.77 -5.23 -5.70
C LEU A 189 8.12 -5.90 -5.43
N SER A 190 8.28 -6.45 -4.22
CA SER A 190 9.49 -7.17 -3.83
C SER A 190 9.24 -8.67 -3.91
N VAL A 191 10.11 -9.38 -4.61
CA VAL A 191 10.22 -10.83 -4.43
C VAL A 191 11.05 -11.03 -3.16
N LEU A 192 10.54 -11.82 -2.21
CA LEU A 192 11.34 -12.24 -1.06
C LEU A 192 12.66 -12.81 -1.57
N SER A 193 13.78 -12.17 -1.25
CA SER A 193 15.09 -12.57 -1.72
C SER A 193 15.74 -13.52 -0.72
N PHE A 194 16.31 -14.61 -1.22
CA PHE A 194 17.13 -15.51 -0.41
C PHE A 194 18.45 -14.79 -0.07
N ASP A 195 18.89 -14.86 1.19
CA ASP A 195 20.10 -14.18 1.64
C ASP A 195 21.32 -15.09 1.48
N ASP A 196 21.91 -15.06 0.29
CA ASP A 196 23.07 -15.85 -0.10
C ASP A 196 24.26 -15.69 0.86
N THR A 197 24.40 -14.54 1.52
CA THR A 197 25.52 -14.28 2.45
C THR A 197 25.45 -15.12 3.72
N SER A 198 24.26 -15.61 4.04
CA SER A 198 24.00 -16.45 5.20
C SER A 198 23.96 -17.95 4.90
N LEU A 199 24.17 -18.32 3.63
CA LEU A 199 24.24 -19.71 3.18
C LEU A 199 25.68 -20.23 3.24
N SER A 200 25.87 -21.36 3.91
CA SER A 200 27.14 -22.10 3.93
C SER A 200 26.95 -23.49 3.36
N VAL A 201 27.77 -23.85 2.37
CA VAL A 201 27.70 -25.15 1.68
C VAL A 201 29.10 -25.76 1.62
N TYR A 202 29.29 -26.94 2.24
CA TYR A 202 30.60 -27.60 2.26
C TYR A 202 30.51 -29.11 2.54
N PRO A 203 31.50 -29.91 2.12
CA PRO A 203 32.59 -29.52 1.22
C PRO A 203 32.11 -29.40 -0.23
N THR A 204 32.78 -28.56 -1.01
CA THR A 204 32.66 -28.55 -2.48
C THR A 204 34.08 -28.64 -3.06
N PRO A 205 34.46 -29.71 -3.80
CA PRO A 205 33.69 -30.91 -4.14
C PRO A 205 33.27 -31.79 -2.95
N VAL A 206 32.19 -32.57 -3.10
CA VAL A 206 31.66 -33.48 -2.09
C VAL A 206 31.90 -34.94 -2.46
N LYS A 207 32.21 -35.78 -1.46
CA LYS A 207 32.28 -37.24 -1.61
C LYS A 207 30.99 -37.92 -1.15
N ASP A 208 30.64 -37.79 0.12
CA ASP A 208 29.51 -38.55 0.68
C ASP A 208 28.43 -37.64 1.26
N ILE A 209 28.80 -36.68 2.10
CA ILE A 209 27.85 -35.81 2.82
C ILE A 209 28.13 -34.36 2.48
N LEU A 210 27.11 -33.67 1.97
CA LEU A 210 27.11 -32.24 1.75
C LEU A 210 26.38 -31.56 2.92
N ASN A 211 27.08 -30.68 3.63
CA ASN A 211 26.51 -29.88 4.71
C ASN A 211 26.00 -28.56 4.14
N ILE A 212 24.75 -28.22 4.45
CA ILE A 212 24.09 -26.97 4.06
C ILE A 212 23.55 -26.32 5.33
N THR A 213 24.01 -25.10 5.61
CA THR A 213 23.56 -24.29 6.75
C THR A 213 23.00 -22.97 6.26
N TYR A 214 21.86 -22.56 6.79
CA TYR A 214 21.22 -21.28 6.50
C TYR A 214 20.78 -20.58 7.80
N LYS A 215 20.59 -19.26 7.75
CA LYS A 215 20.16 -18.47 8.93
C LYS A 215 18.76 -18.84 9.44
N SER A 216 17.91 -19.42 8.60
CA SER A 216 16.54 -19.83 8.95
C SER A 216 16.31 -21.30 8.59
N THR A 217 15.20 -21.83 9.10
CA THR A 217 14.71 -23.17 8.76
C THR A 217 14.57 -23.32 7.25
N LEU A 218 15.14 -24.40 6.72
CA LEU A 218 14.87 -24.87 5.36
C LEU A 218 13.69 -25.84 5.42
N ASP A 219 12.83 -25.77 4.41
CA ASP A 219 11.60 -26.57 4.29
C ASP A 219 11.76 -27.71 3.29
N ARG A 220 12.57 -27.50 2.26
CA ARG A 220 12.76 -28.48 1.20
C ARG A 220 14.15 -28.38 0.58
N VAL A 221 14.67 -29.54 0.17
CA VAL A 221 15.83 -29.66 -0.71
C VAL A 221 15.49 -30.52 -1.91
N GLU A 222 15.97 -30.12 -3.08
CA GLU A 222 15.83 -30.87 -4.34
C GLU A 222 17.17 -30.88 -5.07
N VAL A 223 17.54 -32.03 -5.66
CA VAL A 223 18.77 -32.16 -6.44
C VAL A 223 18.47 -32.61 -7.85
N TYR A 224 19.10 -31.92 -8.80
CA TYR A 224 18.93 -32.12 -10.23
C TYR A 224 20.26 -32.48 -10.88
N ASN A 225 20.22 -33.42 -11.82
CA ASN A 225 21.38 -33.68 -12.70
C ASN A 225 21.46 -32.66 -13.85
N LEU A 226 22.49 -32.76 -14.68
CA LEU A 226 22.70 -31.86 -15.83
C LEU A 226 21.61 -31.91 -16.91
N LEU A 227 20.82 -32.98 -16.94
CA LEU A 227 19.67 -33.11 -17.85
C LEU A 227 18.40 -32.47 -17.27
N GLY A 228 18.48 -31.84 -16.09
CA GLY A 228 17.35 -31.25 -15.39
C GLY A 228 16.42 -32.28 -14.73
N GLN A 229 16.84 -33.54 -14.61
CA GLN A 229 16.04 -34.56 -13.94
C GLN A 229 16.17 -34.40 -12.43
N ASN A 230 15.05 -34.32 -11.70
CA ASN A 230 15.02 -34.39 -10.24
C ASN A 230 15.39 -35.80 -9.80
N ILE A 231 16.55 -35.95 -9.18
CA ILE A 231 17.07 -37.25 -8.71
C ILE A 231 16.93 -37.41 -7.19
N TYR A 232 16.61 -36.32 -6.49
CA TYR A 232 16.43 -36.31 -5.05
C TYR A 232 15.48 -35.18 -4.64
N LYS A 233 14.59 -35.48 -3.69
CA LYS A 233 13.68 -34.51 -3.08
C LYS A 233 13.38 -34.92 -1.65
N GLN A 234 13.51 -33.98 -0.73
CA GLN A 234 13.22 -34.20 0.68
C GLN A 234 12.58 -32.96 1.32
N GLN A 235 11.51 -33.18 2.09
CA GLN A 235 10.98 -32.18 3.01
C GLN A 235 11.78 -32.20 4.31
N ILE A 236 12.14 -31.03 4.80
CA ILE A 236 13.01 -30.80 5.94
C ILE A 236 12.41 -29.71 6.82
N ALA A 237 12.91 -29.58 8.04
CA ALA A 237 12.48 -28.53 8.98
C ALA A 237 13.67 -28.19 9.88
N THR A 238 14.77 -27.80 9.26
CA THR A 238 16.04 -27.55 9.96
C THR A 238 16.84 -26.46 9.26
N PRO A 239 17.55 -25.59 10.00
CA PRO A 239 18.52 -24.66 9.42
C PRO A 239 19.82 -25.36 9.00
N ASN A 240 20.06 -26.59 9.46
CA ASN A 240 21.25 -27.40 9.16
C ASN A 240 20.84 -28.73 8.52
N LEU A 241 21.28 -28.96 7.29
CA LEU A 241 21.01 -30.16 6.52
C LEU A 241 22.31 -30.91 6.21
N GLU A 242 22.33 -32.20 6.53
CA GLU A 242 23.33 -33.15 6.05
C GLU A 242 22.73 -33.96 4.90
N LEU A 243 23.06 -33.58 3.66
CA LEU A 243 22.57 -34.24 2.47
C LEU A 243 23.50 -35.40 2.08
N ASN A 244 23.01 -36.63 2.19
CA ASN A 244 23.75 -37.82 1.77
C ASN A 244 23.70 -37.98 0.24
N MET A 245 24.87 -37.80 -0.39
CA MET A 245 25.10 -37.94 -1.83
C MET A 245 25.95 -39.17 -2.18
N SER A 246 26.22 -40.08 -1.23
CA SER A 246 27.09 -41.25 -1.45
C SER A 246 26.60 -42.18 -2.58
N SER A 247 25.29 -42.25 -2.82
CA SER A 247 24.70 -43.04 -3.91
C SER A 247 24.70 -42.32 -5.27
N PHE A 248 25.15 -41.06 -5.32
CA PHE A 248 25.12 -40.25 -6.53
C PHE A 248 26.39 -40.53 -7.33
N THR A 249 26.25 -40.63 -8.64
CA THR A 249 27.39 -40.76 -9.55
C THR A 249 28.26 -39.52 -9.52
N SER A 250 29.57 -39.66 -9.72
CA SER A 250 30.47 -38.52 -9.87
C SER A 250 30.00 -37.61 -11.02
N GLY A 251 29.97 -36.30 -10.78
CA GLY A 251 29.40 -35.34 -11.74
C GLY A 251 28.95 -34.02 -11.12
N LEU A 252 28.36 -33.17 -11.96
CA LEU A 252 27.84 -31.86 -11.54
C LEU A 252 26.33 -31.94 -11.27
N TYR A 253 25.90 -31.31 -10.18
CA TYR A 253 24.52 -31.24 -9.74
C TYR A 253 24.09 -29.80 -9.46
N ILE A 254 22.78 -29.55 -9.62
CA ILE A 254 22.12 -28.33 -9.11
C ILE A 254 21.33 -28.72 -7.87
N VAL A 255 21.61 -28.03 -6.77
CA VAL A 255 20.86 -28.18 -5.52
C VAL A 255 19.98 -26.96 -5.34
N ASN A 256 18.68 -27.19 -5.21
CA ASN A 256 17.70 -26.17 -4.84
C ASN A 256 17.35 -26.36 -3.37
N ILE A 257 17.38 -25.27 -2.61
CA ILE A 257 16.92 -25.20 -1.23
C ILE A 257 15.79 -24.18 -1.11
N TYR A 258 14.87 -24.43 -0.20
CA TYR A 258 13.67 -23.63 0.01
C TYR A 258 13.57 -23.24 1.49
N ALA A 259 13.26 -21.98 1.77
CA ALA A 259 12.98 -21.43 3.10
C ALA A 259 11.81 -20.45 3.02
N GLY A 260 10.66 -20.83 3.56
CA GLY A 260 9.37 -20.21 3.33
C GLY A 260 9.08 -20.09 1.82
N ASP A 261 8.79 -18.87 1.39
CA ASP A 261 8.52 -18.54 0.00
C ASP A 261 9.80 -18.24 -0.82
N THR A 262 10.98 -18.36 -0.21
CA THR A 262 12.26 -18.12 -0.88
C THR A 262 12.92 -19.42 -1.35
N GLN A 263 13.58 -19.35 -2.50
CA GLN A 263 14.36 -20.45 -3.09
C GLN A 263 15.77 -19.94 -3.41
N HIS A 264 16.77 -20.79 -3.23
CA HIS A 264 18.10 -20.58 -3.78
C HIS A 264 18.63 -21.83 -4.46
N SER A 265 19.41 -21.65 -5.53
CA SER A 265 19.94 -22.71 -6.38
C SER A 265 21.45 -22.56 -6.51
N PHE A 266 22.20 -23.60 -6.18
CA PHE A 266 23.66 -23.60 -6.28
C PHE A 266 24.19 -24.88 -6.92
N ARG A 267 25.43 -24.80 -7.41
CA ARG A 267 26.12 -25.89 -8.10
C ARG A 267 26.97 -26.70 -7.12
N VAL A 268 26.93 -28.02 -7.24
CA VAL A 268 27.74 -28.95 -6.44
C VAL A 268 28.45 -29.95 -7.34
N VAL A 269 29.76 -30.11 -7.13
CA VAL A 269 30.57 -31.14 -7.80
C VAL A 269 30.68 -32.35 -6.87
N LYS A 270 30.25 -33.52 -7.35
CA LYS A 270 30.38 -34.83 -6.68
C LYS A 270 31.59 -35.57 -7.24
N ASP A 271 32.47 -35.99 -6.35
CA ASP A 271 33.67 -36.81 -6.64
C ASP A 271 33.36 -38.31 -6.69
#